data_AF-A0A2N6EQY6-F1
#
_entry.id   AF-A0A2N6EQY6-F1
#
_cell.length_a   1.000
_cell.length_b   1.000
_cell.length_c   1.000
_cell.angle_alpha   90.00
_cell.angle_beta   90.00
_cell.angle_gamma   90.00
#
_symmetry.space_group_name_H-M   'P 1'
#
loop_
_entity.id
_entity.type
_entity.pdbx_description
1 polymer ?
#
loop_
_entity_poly.entity_id
_entity_poly.type
_entity_poly.pdbx_seq_one_letter_code
_entity_poly.pdbx_strand_id
1 'polypeptide(L)'
;MKFSGKDLAFAAAAVAVLVVVVLGTGKKLGPDVPDDNDHQAFFSQLAQGGKRVEVEKGCRSCHPMAELPEAHPHKEECMVCHQPG
;
A
#
# COMPACT_ATOMS: atom_id res chain seq x y z
N MET A 1 -0.47 0.00 -40.90
CA MET A 1 0.24 0.85 -39.93
C MET A 1 1.71 0.47 -39.96
N LYS A 2 2.62 1.44 -40.08
CA LYS A 2 4.07 1.19 -40.19
C LYS A 2 4.71 1.70 -38.90
N PHE A 3 5.07 0.78 -38.00
CA PHE A 3 5.72 1.16 -36.74
C PHE A 3 7.12 1.69 -37.05
N SER A 4 7.40 2.90 -36.58
CA SER A 4 8.72 3.51 -36.61
C SER A 4 9.61 2.88 -35.54
N GLY A 5 10.93 2.93 -35.72
CA GLY A 5 11.87 2.50 -34.67
C GLY A 5 11.68 3.27 -33.36
N LYS A 6 11.16 4.49 -33.42
CA LYS A 6 10.75 5.27 -32.23
C LYS A 6 9.56 4.66 -31.50
N ASP A 7 8.58 4.13 -32.23
CA ASP A 7 7.39 3.51 -31.66
C ASP A 7 7.76 2.20 -30.96
N LEU A 8 8.67 1.42 -31.57
CA LEU A 8 9.20 0.20 -30.99
C LEU A 8 9.98 0.49 -29.69
N ALA A 9 10.81 1.53 -29.68
CA ALA A 9 11.56 1.94 -28.49
C ALA A 9 10.63 2.38 -27.35
N PHE A 10 9.57 3.15 -27.66
CA PHE A 10 8.57 3.56 -26.67
C PHE A 10 7.80 2.36 -26.11
N ALA A 11 7.38 1.43 -26.98
CA ALA A 11 6.70 0.21 -26.55
C ALA A 11 7.59 -0.64 -25.64
N ALA A 12 8.86 -0.80 -25.99
CA ALA A 12 9.83 -1.53 -25.17
C ALA A 12 10.00 -0.90 -23.77
N ALA A 13 10.11 0.44 -23.69
CA ALA A 13 10.20 1.16 -22.43
C ALA A 13 8.92 0.99 -21.57
N ALA A 14 7.75 1.10 -22.18
CA ALA A 14 6.47 0.89 -21.48
C ALA A 14 6.36 -0.53 -20.90
N VAL A 15 6.75 -1.55 -21.69
CA VAL A 15 6.79 -2.94 -21.22
C VAL A 15 7.78 -3.10 -20.08
N ALA A 16 8.97 -2.49 -20.16
CA ALA A 16 9.96 -2.56 -19.09
C ALA A 16 9.43 -1.98 -17.78
N VAL A 17 8.77 -0.81 -17.82
CA VAL A 17 8.14 -0.20 -16.63
C VAL A 17 7.05 -1.12 -16.06
N LEU A 18 6.19 -1.68 -16.92
CA LEU A 18 5.15 -2.62 -16.50
C LEU A 18 5.73 -3.85 -15.81
N VAL A 19 6.79 -4.44 -16.37
CA VAL A 19 7.46 -5.60 -15.76
C VAL A 19 7.98 -5.24 -14.37
N VAL A 20 8.64 -4.09 -14.20
CA VAL A 20 9.13 -3.64 -12.89
C VAL A 20 7.98 -3.48 -11.89
N VAL A 21 6.87 -2.85 -12.30
CA VAL A 21 5.70 -2.65 -11.42
C VAL A 21 5.09 -3.99 -11.01
N VAL A 22 4.88 -4.91 -11.96
CA VAL A 22 4.30 -6.23 -11.68
C VAL A 22 5.20 -7.04 -10.74
N LEU A 23 6.51 -7.02 -10.92
CA LEU A 23 7.45 -7.71 -10.02
C LEU A 23 7.48 -7.12 -8.60
N GLY A 24 7.12 -5.84 -8.44
CA GLY A 24 6.98 -5.21 -7.13
C GLY A 24 5.65 -5.48 -6.44
N THR A 25 4.61 -5.90 -7.18
CA THR A 25 3.29 -6.16 -6.60
C THR A 25 3.27 -7.42 -5.73
N GLY A 26 2.50 -7.39 -4.64
CA GLY A 26 2.30 -8.55 -3.76
C GLY A 26 3.41 -8.80 -2.72
N LYS A 27 4.48 -8.00 -2.70
CA LYS A 27 5.44 -8.04 -1.59
C LYS A 27 4.80 -7.49 -0.31
N LYS A 28 4.79 -8.29 0.76
CA LYS A 28 4.46 -7.80 2.10
C LYS A 28 5.54 -6.83 2.57
N LEU A 29 5.15 -5.61 2.89
CA LEU A 29 6.03 -4.53 3.34
C LEU A 29 6.06 -4.40 4.87
N GLY A 30 5.09 -5.00 5.55
CA GLY A 30 4.99 -5.06 7.01
C GLY A 30 4.16 -6.26 7.46
N PRO A 31 4.07 -6.49 8.78
CA PRO A 31 3.13 -7.45 9.36
C PRO A 31 1.69 -7.03 9.08
N ASP A 32 0.78 -8.00 8.98
CA ASP A 32 -0.65 -7.73 8.81
C ASP A 32 -1.23 -7.12 10.09
N VAL A 33 -2.32 -6.36 9.92
CA VAL A 33 -3.10 -5.86 11.04
C VAL A 33 -3.82 -7.04 11.69
N PRO A 34 -3.75 -7.19 13.03
CA PRO A 34 -4.42 -8.29 13.73
C PRO A 34 -5.94 -8.34 13.44
N ASP A 35 -6.48 -9.53 13.28
CA ASP A 35 -7.94 -9.75 13.26
C ASP A 35 -8.45 -9.98 14.69
N ASP A 36 -8.51 -8.87 15.44
CA ASP A 36 -9.03 -8.86 16.81
C ASP A 36 -10.09 -7.76 17.00
N ASN A 37 -10.72 -7.75 18.17
CA ASN A 37 -11.80 -6.82 18.49
C ASN A 37 -11.37 -5.34 18.47
N ASP A 38 -10.09 -5.06 18.73
CA ASP A 38 -9.57 -3.68 18.77
C ASP A 38 -9.39 -3.14 17.34
N HIS A 39 -9.12 -4.03 16.38
CA HIS A 39 -8.87 -3.68 14.97
C HIS A 39 -10.08 -3.87 14.04
N GLN A 40 -11.04 -4.71 14.42
CA GLN A 40 -12.19 -5.10 13.58
C GLN A 40 -13.05 -3.91 13.12
N ALA A 41 -13.15 -2.86 13.95
CA ALA A 41 -13.88 -1.66 13.62
C ALA A 41 -13.31 -0.95 12.37
N PHE A 42 -11.99 -0.95 12.19
CA PHE A 42 -11.33 -0.34 11.03
C PHE A 42 -11.57 -1.15 9.76
N PHE A 43 -11.52 -2.48 9.84
CA PHE A 43 -11.86 -3.36 8.71
C PHE A 43 -13.32 -3.18 8.27
N SER A 44 -14.23 -3.08 9.25
CA SER A 44 -15.65 -2.85 8.98
C SER A 44 -15.87 -1.52 8.26
N GLN A 45 -15.16 -0.45 8.65
CA GLN A 45 -15.23 0.85 7.98
C GLN A 45 -14.73 0.76 6.53
N LEU A 46 -13.63 0.05 6.27
CA LEU A 46 -13.13 -0.15 4.91
C LEU A 46 -14.11 -0.96 4.05
N ALA A 47 -14.65 -2.05 4.59
CA ALA A 47 -15.61 -2.91 3.89
C ALA A 47 -16.90 -2.15 3.50
N GLN A 48 -17.28 -1.14 4.28
CA GLN A 48 -18.43 -0.27 4.02
C GLN A 48 -18.12 0.88 3.03
N GLY A 49 -16.93 0.90 2.42
CA GLY A 49 -16.52 1.93 1.46
C GLY A 49 -15.86 3.14 2.10
N GLY A 50 -15.43 3.03 3.36
CA GLY A 50 -14.60 4.03 4.02
C GLY A 50 -13.29 4.26 3.27
N LYS A 51 -12.85 5.52 3.21
CA LYS A 51 -11.58 5.87 2.56
C LYS A 51 -10.42 5.44 3.46
N ARG A 52 -9.50 4.62 2.93
CA ARG A 52 -8.28 4.14 3.63
C ARG A 52 -7.60 5.23 4.46
N VAL A 53 -7.28 6.36 3.84
CA VAL A 53 -6.57 7.48 4.48
C VAL A 53 -7.32 8.05 5.68
N GLU A 54 -8.67 8.01 5.68
CA GLU A 54 -9.46 8.50 6.81
C GLU A 54 -9.49 7.47 7.96
N VAL A 55 -9.60 6.18 7.62
CA VAL A 55 -9.58 5.08 8.59
C VAL A 55 -8.22 5.01 9.29
N GLU A 56 -7.12 5.17 8.54
CA GLU A 56 -5.73 5.15 9.06
C GLU A 56 -5.44 6.25 10.08
N LYS A 57 -6.17 7.38 10.05
CA LYS A 57 -5.98 8.45 11.04
C LYS A 57 -6.24 7.96 12.46
N GLY A 58 -7.16 7.00 12.62
CA GLY A 58 -7.52 6.40 13.90
C GLY A 58 -6.43 5.51 14.47
N CYS A 59 -5.54 4.92 13.66
CA CYS A 59 -4.47 4.05 14.14
C CYS A 59 -3.57 4.76 15.16
N ARG A 60 -3.38 6.07 15.01
CA ARG A 60 -2.51 6.88 15.88
C ARG A 60 -3.03 7.10 17.29
N SER A 61 -4.30 6.80 17.57
CA SER A 61 -4.80 6.89 18.95
C SER A 61 -4.11 5.86 19.86
N CYS A 62 -3.66 4.74 19.30
CA CYS A 62 -2.99 3.66 20.02
C CYS A 62 -1.57 3.39 19.51
N HIS A 63 -1.25 3.72 18.25
CA HIS A 63 0.07 3.60 17.64
C HIS A 63 0.66 4.98 17.30
N PRO A 64 1.09 5.77 18.29
CA PRO A 64 1.70 7.07 18.02
C PRO A 64 3.03 6.89 17.28
N MET A 65 3.27 7.72 16.26
CA MET A 65 4.48 7.62 15.41
C MET A 65 5.80 7.67 16.19
N ALA A 66 5.80 8.34 17.36
CA ALA A 66 6.98 8.44 18.23
C ALA A 66 7.34 7.12 18.94
N GLU A 67 6.42 6.17 19.03
CA GLU A 67 6.64 4.87 19.68
C GLU A 67 6.93 3.75 18.67
N LEU A 68 6.85 4.05 17.37
CA LEU A 68 7.19 3.10 16.32
C LEU A 68 8.72 2.89 16.26
N PRO A 69 9.18 1.73 15.74
CA PRO A 69 10.61 1.47 15.56
C PRO A 69 11.29 2.58 14.75
N GLU A 70 12.56 2.88 15.04
CA GLU A 70 13.32 3.94 14.36
C GLU A 70 13.38 3.76 12.83
N ALA A 71 13.39 2.50 12.37
CA ALA A 71 13.37 2.16 10.94
C ALA A 71 11.98 2.26 10.30
N HIS A 72 10.92 2.54 11.05
CA HIS A 72 9.56 2.65 10.52
C HIS A 72 9.43 3.91 9.64
N PRO A 73 8.84 3.81 8.44
CA PRO A 73 8.62 4.98 7.59
C PRO A 73 7.83 6.07 8.33
N HIS A 74 8.22 7.34 8.18
CA HIS A 74 7.50 8.46 8.81
C HIS A 74 6.16 8.81 8.14
N LYS A 75 5.76 8.09 7.08
CA LYS A 75 4.50 8.31 6.40
C LYS A 75 3.38 7.53 7.07
N GLU A 76 2.27 8.21 7.31
CA GLU A 76 1.03 7.63 7.85
C GLU A 76 0.19 7.01 6.73
N GLU A 77 0.76 5.99 6.09
CA GLU A 77 0.10 5.19 5.06
C GLU A 77 0.01 3.74 5.55
N CYS A 78 -0.50 3.55 6.77
CA CYS A 78 -0.38 2.32 7.55
C CYS A 78 -0.80 1.09 6.75
N MET A 79 -1.98 1.10 6.12
CA MET A 79 -2.55 -0.03 5.40
C MET A 79 -2.04 -0.18 3.96
N VAL A 80 -1.04 0.60 3.53
CA VAL A 80 -0.22 0.26 2.35
C VAL A 80 0.73 -0.89 2.69
N CYS A 81 1.29 -0.86 3.90
CA CYS A 81 2.29 -1.82 4.34
C CYS A 81 1.71 -2.91 5.25
N HIS A 82 0.71 -2.54 6.07
CA HIS A 82 0.02 -3.42 7.02
C HIS A 82 -1.36 -3.77 6.47
N GLN A 83 -1.43 -4.88 5.73
CA GLN A 83 -2.69 -5.32 5.13
C GLN A 83 -3.61 -5.93 6.19
N PRO A 84 -4.94 -5.95 5.99
CA PRO A 84 -5.83 -6.75 6.83
C PRO A 84 -5.38 -8.23 6.82
N GLY A 85 -5.36 -8.85 7.99
CA GLY A 85 -5.03 -10.27 8.18
C GLY A 85 -6.03 -11.24 7.58
#